data_AF-A0A9C7QFU6-F1
#
_entry.id   AF-A0A9C7QFU6-F1
#
_cell.length_a   1.000
_cell.length_b   1.000
_cell.length_c   1.000
_cell.angle_alpha   90.00
_cell.angle_beta   90.00
_cell.angle_gamma   90.00
#
_symmetry.space_group_name_H-M   'P 1'
#
loop_
_entity.id
_entity.type
_entity.pdbx_description
1 polymer ?
#
loop_
_entity_poly.entity_id
_entity_poly.type
_entity_poly.pdbx_seq_one_letter_code
_entity_poly.pdbx_strand_id
1 'polypeptide(L)'
;TETLWRLLKRYNIPTFIFVNKMDISFLKESSHINELKRKLSPGCIDFNACREKSDLDEELAECSEELMNEYLENGVIPGKMIPGAIRRREVFPVIFGSALKLNGIQELLNVINTFSVQPEPSPEFGAIVYKITTDQQGNR
;
A
#
# COMPACT_ATOMS: atom_id res chain seq x y z
N THR A 1 4.09 10.94 -10.22
CA THR A 1 3.63 9.63 -9.70
C THR A 1 3.85 8.50 -10.69
N GLU A 2 3.51 8.66 -11.97
CA GLU A 2 3.55 7.58 -12.96
C GLU A 2 4.96 6.97 -13.20
N THR A 3 6.02 7.78 -13.23
CA THR A 3 7.40 7.27 -13.39
C THR A 3 7.83 6.39 -12.23
N LEU A 4 7.56 6.84 -11.00
CA LEU A 4 7.84 6.05 -9.79
C LEU A 4 7.00 4.77 -9.77
N TRP A 5 5.72 4.85 -10.13
CA TRP A 5 4.84 3.70 -10.22
C TRP A 5 5.37 2.64 -11.18
N ARG A 6 5.85 3.05 -12.36
CA ARG A 6 6.51 2.16 -13.33
C ARG A 6 7.75 1.49 -12.76
N LEU A 7 8.56 2.22 -11.99
CA LEU A 7 9.74 1.65 -11.33
C LEU A 7 9.34 0.63 -10.24
N LEU A 8 8.39 0.98 -9.37
CA LEU A 8 7.87 0.08 -8.34
C LEU A 8 7.31 -1.21 -8.96
N LYS A 9 6.59 -1.09 -10.08
CA LYS A 9 6.10 -2.24 -10.85
C LYS A 9 7.24 -3.06 -11.45
N ARG A 10 8.25 -2.41 -12.06
CA ARG A 10 9.40 -3.08 -12.67
C ARG A 10 10.21 -3.91 -11.68
N TYR A 11 10.37 -3.41 -10.45
CA TYR A 11 11.10 -4.10 -9.39
C TYR A 11 10.21 -4.95 -8.47
N ASN A 12 8.93 -5.11 -8.82
CA ASN A 12 7.94 -5.86 -8.05
C ASN A 12 7.90 -5.48 -6.55
N ILE A 13 7.99 -4.19 -6.25
CA ILE A 13 8.06 -3.70 -4.87
C ILE A 13 6.63 -3.60 -4.28
N PRO A 14 6.31 -4.26 -3.17
CA PRO A 14 5.03 -4.08 -2.47
C PRO A 14 4.84 -2.60 -2.10
N THR A 15 3.67 -2.03 -2.36
CA THR A 15 3.47 -0.56 -2.26
C THR A 15 2.25 -0.22 -1.41
N PHE A 16 2.44 0.66 -0.45
CA PHE A 16 1.40 1.33 0.32
C PHE A 16 1.29 2.78 -0.16
N ILE A 17 0.07 3.32 -0.23
CA ILE A 17 -0.19 4.67 -0.74
C ILE A 17 -0.73 5.52 0.38
N PHE A 18 -0.07 6.65 0.65
CA PHE A 18 -0.59 7.68 1.54
C PHE A 18 -0.96 8.93 0.76
N VAL A 19 -2.25 9.29 0.77
CA VAL A 19 -2.76 10.52 0.17
C VAL A 19 -2.73 11.60 1.23
N ASN A 20 -1.72 12.45 1.15
CA ASN A 20 -1.45 13.51 2.12
C ASN A 20 -2.17 14.83 1.76
N LYS A 21 -2.23 15.75 2.72
CA LYS A 21 -2.81 17.10 2.61
C LYS A 21 -4.34 17.12 2.42
N MET A 22 -5.04 16.15 2.98
CA MET A 22 -6.50 16.08 2.92
C MET A 22 -7.20 17.24 3.65
N ASP A 23 -6.48 17.99 4.49
CA ASP A 23 -6.97 19.18 5.19
C ASP A 23 -7.22 20.39 4.25
N ILE A 24 -6.57 20.42 3.09
CA ILE A 24 -6.74 21.48 2.08
C ILE A 24 -7.32 20.94 0.77
N SER A 25 -7.69 19.66 0.73
CA SER A 25 -8.30 19.04 -0.45
C SER A 25 -9.75 19.48 -0.60
N PHE A 26 -10.09 20.05 -1.76
CA PHE A 26 -11.48 20.33 -2.12
C PHE A 26 -12.22 19.08 -2.62
N LEU A 27 -11.48 18.01 -2.93
CA LEU A 27 -12.01 16.75 -3.41
C LEU A 27 -12.19 15.77 -2.26
N LYS A 28 -13.28 14.98 -2.32
CA LYS A 28 -13.56 13.90 -1.38
C LYS A 28 -12.60 12.72 -1.60
N GLU A 29 -12.40 11.91 -0.56
CA GLU A 29 -11.63 10.66 -0.62
C GLU A 29 -12.08 9.75 -1.76
N SER A 30 -13.40 9.66 -2.00
CA SER A 30 -13.99 8.90 -3.11
C SER A 30 -13.59 9.39 -4.51
N SER A 31 -13.28 10.68 -4.67
CA SER A 31 -12.78 11.19 -5.96
C SER A 31 -11.30 10.82 -6.17
N HIS A 32 -10.50 10.91 -5.10
CA HIS A 32 -9.09 10.54 -5.13
C HIS A 32 -8.90 9.04 -5.36
N ILE A 33 -9.68 8.19 -4.69
CA ILE A 33 -9.58 6.73 -4.89
C ILE A 33 -9.90 6.33 -6.33
N ASN A 34 -10.93 6.93 -6.94
CA ASN A 34 -11.28 6.67 -8.33
C ASN A 34 -10.18 7.13 -9.30
N GLU A 35 -9.55 8.26 -9.03
CA GLU A 35 -8.39 8.71 -9.81
C GLU A 35 -7.20 7.75 -9.66
N LEU A 36 -6.91 7.26 -8.45
CA LEU A 36 -5.86 6.27 -8.19
C LEU A 36 -6.16 4.95 -8.90
N LYS A 37 -7.40 4.44 -8.81
CA LYS A 37 -7.85 3.24 -9.51
C LYS A 37 -7.64 3.35 -11.03
N ARG A 38 -7.95 4.51 -11.61
CA ARG A 38 -7.77 4.78 -13.04
C ARG A 38 -6.31 4.95 -13.47
N LYS A 39 -5.49 5.67 -12.69
CA LYS A 39 -4.12 6.04 -13.08
C LYS A 39 -3.06 5.01 -12.70
N LEU A 40 -3.24 4.32 -11.57
CA LEU A 40 -2.22 3.45 -10.98
C LEU A 40 -2.57 1.97 -11.13
N SER A 41 -3.68 1.54 -10.52
CA SER A 41 -4.18 0.17 -10.59
C SER A 41 -5.59 0.08 -10.00
N PRO A 42 -6.51 -0.72 -10.58
CA PRO A 42 -7.84 -0.94 -10.00
C PRO A 42 -7.79 -1.49 -8.56
N GLY A 43 -6.72 -2.20 -8.19
CA GLY A 43 -6.52 -2.72 -6.83
C GLY A 43 -6.12 -1.68 -5.77
N CYS A 44 -6.25 -0.38 -6.06
CA CYS A 44 -6.13 0.67 -5.05
C CYS A 44 -7.39 0.69 -4.17
N ILE A 45 -7.27 0.20 -2.93
CA ILE A 45 -8.39 0.07 -1.99
C ILE A 45 -8.16 0.99 -0.80
N ASP A 46 -9.23 1.63 -0.36
CA ASP A 46 -9.22 2.45 0.85
C ASP A 46 -9.20 1.57 2.11
N PHE A 47 -8.12 1.67 2.89
CA PHE A 47 -7.89 0.92 4.12
C PHE A 47 -8.12 1.78 5.37
N ASN A 48 -8.73 2.95 5.23
CA ASN A 48 -9.05 3.78 6.38
C ASN A 48 -9.99 3.04 7.34
N ALA A 49 -9.77 3.18 8.65
CA ALA A 49 -10.39 2.36 9.70
C ALA A 49 -11.92 2.51 9.83
N CYS A 50 -12.53 3.40 9.04
CA CYS A 50 -13.93 3.80 9.12
C CYS A 50 -14.88 3.02 8.18
N ARG A 51 -14.41 1.99 7.47
CA ARG A 51 -15.26 1.18 6.57
C ARG A 51 -15.79 -0.08 7.24
N GLU A 52 -16.99 -0.50 6.84
CA GLU A 52 -17.51 -1.80 7.22
C GLU A 52 -16.63 -2.89 6.62
N LYS A 53 -16.38 -3.95 7.40
CA LYS A 53 -15.49 -5.03 6.98
C LYS A 53 -16.01 -5.75 5.73
N SER A 54 -17.32 -5.85 5.56
CA SER A 54 -17.97 -6.40 4.37
C SER A 54 -17.57 -5.65 3.10
N ASP A 55 -17.64 -4.31 3.11
CA ASP A 55 -17.30 -3.49 1.96
C ASP A 55 -15.82 -3.65 1.56
N LEU A 56 -14.94 -3.79 2.56
CA LEU A 56 -13.53 -4.03 2.33
C LEU A 56 -13.29 -5.40 1.69
N ASP A 57 -13.95 -6.44 2.21
CA ASP A 57 -13.83 -7.81 1.69
C ASP A 57 -14.38 -7.91 0.25
N GLU A 58 -15.45 -7.19 -0.08
CA GLU A 58 -15.96 -7.08 -1.45
C GLU A 58 -14.95 -6.44 -2.40
N GLU A 59 -14.36 -5.29 -2.04
CA GLU A 59 -13.35 -4.64 -2.89
C GLU A 59 -12.08 -5.49 -3.03
N LEU A 60 -11.68 -6.22 -1.98
CA LEU A 60 -10.55 -7.13 -2.01
C LEU A 60 -10.80 -8.33 -2.94
N ALA A 61 -12.02 -8.86 -2.98
CA ALA A 61 -12.40 -9.95 -3.87
C ALA A 61 -12.20 -9.59 -5.36
N GLU A 62 -12.41 -8.33 -5.74
CA GLU A 62 -12.20 -7.86 -7.12
C GLU A 62 -10.72 -7.81 -7.54
N CYS A 63 -9.78 -7.86 -6.59
CA CYS A 63 -8.36 -7.63 -6.87
C CYS A 63 -7.61 -8.88 -7.36
N SER A 64 -8.10 -10.08 -7.05
CA SER A 64 -7.47 -11.33 -7.50
C SER A 64 -8.43 -12.51 -7.45
N GLU A 65 -8.22 -13.51 -8.30
CA GLU A 65 -9.01 -14.75 -8.30
C GLU A 65 -8.93 -15.49 -6.95
N GLU A 66 -7.77 -15.49 -6.30
CA GLU A 66 -7.57 -16.13 -5.00
C GLU A 66 -8.48 -15.52 -3.92
N LEU A 67 -8.55 -14.18 -3.86
CA LEU A 67 -9.41 -13.46 -2.92
C LEU A 67 -10.89 -13.60 -3.26
N MET A 68 -11.23 -13.64 -4.55
CA MET A 68 -12.60 -13.85 -5.02
C MET A 68 -13.14 -15.21 -4.60
N ASN A 69 -12.37 -16.27 -4.81
CA ASN A 69 -12.80 -17.63 -4.44
C ASN A 69 -13.02 -17.75 -2.93
N GLU A 70 -12.11 -17.22 -2.12
CA GLU A 70 -12.25 -17.21 -0.66
C GLU A 70 -13.53 -16.48 -0.21
N TYR A 71 -13.82 -15.33 -0.81
CA TYR A 71 -15.03 -14.57 -0.51
C TYR A 71 -16.31 -15.32 -0.90
N LEU A 72 -16.33 -16.00 -2.05
CA LEU A 72 -17.49 -16.78 -2.49
C LEU A 72 -17.74 -18.02 -1.62
N GLU A 73 -16.68 -18.65 -1.10
CA GLU A 73 -16.79 -19.84 -0.25
C GLU A 73 -17.15 -19.49 1.20
N ASN A 74 -16.47 -18.51 1.79
CA ASN A 74 -16.53 -18.23 3.22
C ASN A 74 -17.27 -16.91 3.57
N GLY A 75 -17.61 -16.10 2.57
CA GLY A 75 -18.28 -14.81 2.75
C GLY A 75 -17.42 -13.71 3.40
N VAL A 76 -16.14 -14.00 3.69
CA VAL A 76 -15.20 -13.07 4.32
C VAL A 76 -13.78 -13.36 3.83
N ILE A 77 -12.93 -12.33 3.80
CA ILE A 77 -11.52 -12.50 3.44
C ILE A 77 -10.66 -12.48 4.71
N PRO A 78 -9.92 -13.58 4.99
CA PRO A 78 -8.99 -13.60 6.11
C PRO A 78 -7.87 -12.58 5.91
N GLY A 79 -7.64 -11.72 6.92
CA GLY A 79 -6.59 -10.69 6.87
C GLY A 79 -5.17 -11.22 6.61
N LYS A 80 -4.92 -12.51 6.86
CA LYS A 80 -3.66 -13.21 6.55
C LYS A 80 -3.36 -13.34 5.05
N MET A 81 -4.37 -13.22 4.18
CA MET A 81 -4.21 -13.31 2.71
C MET A 81 -3.79 -11.98 2.10
N ILE A 82 -4.17 -10.86 2.73
CA ILE A 82 -3.91 -9.50 2.27
C ILE A 82 -2.41 -9.23 2.05
N PRO A 83 -1.47 -9.62 2.95
CA PRO A 83 -0.03 -9.43 2.71
C PRO A 83 0.46 -10.12 1.42
N GLY A 84 -0.09 -11.29 1.10
CA GLY A 84 0.23 -12.03 -0.14
C GLY A 84 -0.20 -11.27 -1.38
N ALA A 85 -1.43 -10.76 -1.39
CA ALA A 85 -1.96 -9.95 -2.48
C ALA A 85 -1.21 -8.63 -2.65
N ILE A 86 -0.79 -7.99 -1.55
CA ILE A 86 0.05 -6.78 -1.59
C ILE A 86 1.44 -7.10 -2.17
N ARG A 87 2.03 -8.24 -1.76
CA ARG A 87 3.33 -8.71 -2.26
C ARG A 87 3.29 -9.00 -3.77
N ARG A 88 2.19 -9.56 -4.26
CA ARG A 88 1.95 -9.80 -5.70
C ARG A 88 1.55 -8.52 -6.45
N ARG A 89 1.40 -7.39 -5.76
CA ARG A 89 0.97 -6.11 -6.32
C ARG A 89 -0.43 -6.19 -6.98
N GLU A 90 -1.30 -7.00 -6.38
CA GLU A 90 -2.73 -7.09 -6.73
C GLU A 90 -3.54 -6.08 -5.90
N VAL A 91 -3.18 -5.93 -4.62
CA VAL A 91 -3.80 -5.00 -3.68
C VAL A 91 -2.82 -3.88 -3.31
N PHE A 92 -3.31 -2.65 -3.29
CA PHE A 92 -2.56 -1.46 -2.92
C PHE A 92 -3.33 -0.68 -1.85
N PRO A 93 -2.99 -0.84 -0.56
CA PRO A 93 -3.67 -0.13 0.51
C PRO A 93 -3.47 1.37 0.39
N VAL A 94 -4.57 2.11 0.42
CA VAL A 94 -4.61 3.57 0.37
C VAL A 94 -5.07 4.09 1.72
N ILE A 95 -4.30 5.03 2.28
CA ILE A 95 -4.65 5.75 3.51
C ILE A 95 -4.71 7.24 3.21
N PHE A 96 -5.77 7.88 3.66
CA PHE A 96 -5.98 9.32 3.53
C PHE A 96 -5.59 10.03 4.82
N GLY A 97 -5.02 11.23 4.72
CA GLY A 97 -4.74 12.01 5.91
C GLY A 97 -4.02 13.33 5.67
N SER A 98 -3.57 13.92 6.76
CA SER A 98 -2.75 15.12 6.77
C SER A 98 -1.59 14.94 7.75
N ALA A 99 -0.40 14.77 7.20
CA ALA A 99 0.83 14.67 7.99
C ALA A 99 1.06 15.94 8.83
N LEU A 100 0.67 17.11 8.32
CA LEU A 100 0.78 18.37 9.06
C LEU A 100 -0.10 18.40 10.32
N LYS A 101 -1.25 17.72 10.27
CA LYS A 101 -2.18 17.60 11.39
C LYS A 101 -2.02 16.29 12.17
N LEU A 102 -1.02 15.47 11.83
CA LEU A 102 -0.81 14.12 12.38
C LEU A 102 -2.03 13.19 12.22
N ASN A 103 -2.89 13.46 11.23
CA ASN A 103 -4.08 12.68 10.95
C ASN A 103 -3.78 11.63 9.86
N GLY A 104 -4.25 10.38 10.05
CA GLY A 104 -4.00 9.26 9.13
C GLY A 104 -2.63 8.61 9.28
N ILE A 105 -1.75 9.13 10.14
CA ILE A 105 -0.39 8.63 10.33
C ILE A 105 -0.38 7.33 11.13
N GLN A 106 -1.20 7.24 12.18
CA GLN A 106 -1.26 6.05 13.02
C GLN A 106 -1.86 4.88 12.23
N GLU A 107 -2.88 5.15 11.42
CA GLU A 107 -3.51 4.21 10.50
C GLU A 107 -2.50 3.71 9.46
N LEU A 108 -1.73 4.62 8.84
CA LEU A 108 -0.67 4.27 7.91
C LEU A 108 0.37 3.34 8.55
N LEU A 109 0.85 3.66 9.75
CA LEU A 109 1.83 2.85 10.46
C LEU A 109 1.26 1.47 10.84
N ASN A 110 -0.01 1.42 11.27
CA ASN A 110 -0.69 0.17 11.59
C ASN A 110 -0.81 -0.74 10.35
N VAL A 111 -1.21 -0.18 9.20
CA VAL A 111 -1.32 -0.94 7.95
C VAL A 111 0.05 -1.45 7.49
N ILE A 112 1.09 -0.61 7.55
CA ILE A 112 2.45 -1.04 7.22
C ILE A 112 2.88 -2.16 8.17
N ASN A 113 2.72 -2.00 9.48
CA ASN A 113 3.13 -3.01 10.46
C ASN A 113 2.36 -4.33 10.31
N THR A 114 1.08 -4.26 9.98
CA THR A 114 0.20 -5.44 9.87
C THR A 114 0.42 -6.21 8.58
N PHE A 115 0.63 -5.50 7.47
CA PHE A 115 0.61 -6.11 6.13
C PHE A 115 1.95 -6.13 5.41
N SER A 116 3.01 -5.56 6.00
CA SER A 116 4.36 -5.73 5.45
C SER A 116 4.87 -7.14 5.69
N VAL A 117 5.51 -7.71 4.67
CA VAL A 117 6.16 -9.02 4.77
C VAL A 117 7.66 -8.80 4.87
N GLN A 118 8.28 -9.33 5.92
CA GLN A 118 9.73 -9.34 6.03
C GLN A 118 10.31 -10.32 5.00
N PRO A 119 11.29 -9.90 4.17
CA PRO A 119 11.98 -10.82 3.28
C PRO A 119 12.77 -11.83 4.10
N GLU A 120 12.81 -13.08 3.63
CA GLU A 120 13.63 -14.10 4.27
C GLU A 120 15.11 -13.73 4.14
N PRO A 121 15.87 -13.80 5.24
CA PRO A 121 17.30 -13.49 5.20
C PRO A 121 18.03 -14.54 4.36
N SER A 122 18.89 -14.08 3.47
CA SER A 122 19.87 -14.95 2.82
C SER A 122 20.84 -15.48 3.88
N PRO A 123 21.19 -16.78 3.87
CA PRO A 123 22.22 -17.32 4.76
C PRO A 123 23.62 -16.77 4.43
N GLU A 124 23.83 -16.29 3.21
CA GLU A 124 25.10 -15.70 2.78
C GLU A 124 25.12 -14.20 3.04
N PHE A 125 26.25 -13.73 3.59
CA PHE A 125 26.50 -12.30 3.77
C PHE A 125 26.65 -11.61 2.41
N GLY A 126 25.80 -10.62 2.16
CA GLY A 126 25.85 -9.77 0.97
C GLY A 126 25.31 -8.38 1.26
N ALA A 127 25.84 -7.38 0.56
CA ALA A 127 25.40 -6.00 0.68
C ALA A 127 25.41 -5.30 -0.68
N ILE A 128 24.51 -4.33 -0.86
CA ILE A 128 24.44 -3.47 -2.06
C ILE A 128 24.69 -2.04 -1.62
N VAL A 129 25.74 -1.42 -2.19
CA VAL A 129 25.98 0.02 -2.02
C VAL A 129 25.01 0.78 -2.93
N TYR A 130 24.01 1.43 -2.33
CA TYR A 130 22.96 2.13 -3.08
C TYR A 130 23.14 3.66 -3.12
N LYS A 131 23.93 4.24 -2.21
CA LYS A 131 24.20 5.68 -2.14
C LYS A 131 25.55 5.95 -1.48
N ILE A 132 26.35 6.83 -2.08
CA ILE A 132 27.61 7.35 -1.51
C ILE A 132 27.41 8.85 -1.27
N THR A 133 27.66 9.31 -0.04
CA THR A 133 27.56 10.72 0.35
C THR A 133 28.80 11.13 1.12
N THR A 134 29.39 12.26 0.76
CA THR A 134 30.45 12.92 1.54
C THR A 134 29.84 13.88 2.54
N ASP A 135 30.41 13.95 3.74
CA ASP A 135 30.05 14.97 4.73
C ASP A 135 30.57 16.37 4.33
N GLN A 136 30.20 17.40 5.10
CA GLN A 136 30.69 18.77 4.86
C GLN A 136 32.19 18.94 5.13
N GLN A 137 32.84 17.97 5.76
CA GLN A 137 34.27 17.98 6.08
C GLN A 137 35.11 17.19 5.05
N GLY A 138 34.49 16.65 4.00
CA GLY A 138 35.16 15.92 2.92
C GLY A 138 35.54 14.49 3.29
N ASN A 139 35.05 13.96 4.41
CA ASN A 139 35.22 12.56 4.77
C ASN A 139 34.19 11.70 4.00
N ARG A 140 34.69 10.62 3.41
CA ARG A 140 33.94 9.68 2.57
C ARG A 140 33.26 8.60 3.39
#